data_AF-A0A1I6DDM7-F1
#
_entry.id   AF-A0A1I6DDM7-F1
#
_cell.length_a   1.000
_cell.length_b   1.000
_cell.length_c   1.000
_cell.angle_alpha   90.00
_cell.angle_beta   90.00
_cell.angle_gamma   90.00
#
_symmetry.space_group_name_H-M   'P 1'
#
loop_
_entity.id
_entity.type
_entity.pdbx_description
1 polymer ?
#
loop_
_entity_poly.entity_id
_entity_poly.type
_entity_poly.pdbx_seq_one_letter_code
_entity_poly.pdbx_strand_id
1 'polypeptide(L)'
;MVARTLDEEFLALVCEDEDLVRAEFDAIIEAGWGEPPLSPAPRLPVPSTPYRDTRRPSGQARVPIDRTARQRSPPARKAGDAWKR
;
A
#
# COMPACT_ATOMS: atom_id res chain seq x y z
N MET A 1 -7.71 -24.20 19.60
CA MET A 1 -7.49 -25.11 18.45
C MET A 1 -8.78 -25.41 17.71
N VAL A 2 -9.90 -25.65 18.40
CA VAL A 2 -11.24 -25.91 17.83
C VAL A 2 -11.81 -24.78 16.95
N ALA A 3 -11.47 -23.51 17.22
CA ALA A 3 -11.97 -22.39 16.41
C ALA A 3 -11.45 -22.43 14.96
N ARG A 4 -10.17 -22.77 14.75
CA ARG A 4 -9.59 -22.86 13.40
C ARG A 4 -10.25 -23.94 12.55
N THR A 5 -10.62 -25.07 13.15
CA THR A 5 -11.23 -26.18 12.42
C THR A 5 -12.67 -25.86 12.03
N LEU A 6 -13.41 -25.14 12.88
CA LEU A 6 -14.76 -24.67 12.56
C LEU A 6 -14.75 -23.62 11.44
N ASP A 7 -13.81 -22.68 11.47
CA ASP A 7 -13.65 -21.68 10.41
C ASP A 7 -13.35 -22.35 9.05
N GLU A 8 -12.49 -23.38 9.05
CA GLU A 8 -12.15 -24.15 7.85
C GLU A 8 -13.33 -24.98 7.31
N GLU A 9 -14.09 -25.64 8.19
CA GLU A 9 -15.30 -26.39 7.81
C GLU A 9 -16.41 -25.48 7.28
N PHE A 10 -16.61 -24.32 7.91
CA PHE A 10 -17.54 -23.30 7.44
C PHE A 10 -17.14 -22.77 6.07
N LEU A 11 -15.87 -22.44 5.87
CA LEU A 11 -15.35 -22.01 4.57
C LEU A 11 -15.54 -23.11 3.51
N ALA A 12 -15.31 -24.37 3.85
CA ALA A 12 -15.52 -25.48 2.91
C ALA A 12 -17.00 -25.56 2.46
N LEU A 13 -17.94 -25.45 3.40
CA LEU A 13 -19.38 -25.46 3.10
C LEU A 13 -19.79 -24.28 2.22
N VAL A 14 -19.32 -23.06 2.54
CA VAL A 14 -19.64 -21.86 1.75
C VAL A 14 -19.01 -21.93 0.36
N CYS A 15 -17.77 -22.42 0.25
CA CYS A 15 -17.07 -22.52 -1.04
C CYS A 15 -17.63 -23.63 -1.95
N GLU A 16 -18.36 -24.62 -1.40
CA GLU A 16 -18.99 -25.68 -2.20
C GLU A 16 -20.20 -25.16 -3.00
N ASP A 17 -20.85 -24.09 -2.52
CA ASP A 17 -21.98 -23.46 -3.20
C ASP A 17 -21.51 -22.30 -4.11
N GLU A 18 -21.25 -22.61 -5.38
CA GLU A 18 -20.79 -21.63 -6.37
C GLU A 18 -21.80 -20.49 -6.60
N ASP A 19 -23.10 -20.78 -6.49
CA ASP A 19 -24.16 -19.78 -6.69
C ASP A 19 -24.19 -18.78 -5.54
N LEU A 20 -24.04 -19.26 -4.30
CA LEU A 20 -23.92 -18.42 -3.11
C LEU A 20 -22.66 -17.53 -3.17
N VAL A 21 -21.50 -18.11 -3.53
CA VAL A 21 -20.24 -17.36 -3.65
C VAL A 21 -20.36 -16.26 -4.71
N ARG A 22 -20.97 -16.58 -5.86
CA ARG A 22 -21.18 -15.61 -6.93
C ARG A 22 -22.12 -14.48 -6.49
N ALA A 23 -23.23 -14.79 -5.84
CA ALA A 23 -24.19 -13.79 -5.37
C ALA A 23 -23.56 -12.83 -4.35
N GLU A 24 -22.77 -13.34 -3.40
CA GLU A 24 -22.07 -12.51 -2.41
C GLU A 24 -21.01 -11.63 -3.09
N PHE A 25 -20.25 -12.17 -4.04
CA PHE A 25 -19.24 -11.40 -4.76
C PHE A 25 -19.86 -10.27 -5.59
N ASP A 26 -20.98 -10.53 -6.27
CA ASP A 26 -21.73 -9.51 -7.00
C ASP A 26 -22.25 -8.42 -6.05
N ALA A 27 -22.75 -8.78 -4.87
CA ALA A 27 -23.20 -7.82 -3.86
C ALA A 27 -22.06 -6.92 -3.35
N ILE A 28 -20.84 -7.46 -3.16
CA ILE A 28 -19.65 -6.68 -2.78
C ILE A 28 -19.28 -5.69 -3.88
N ILE A 29 -19.29 -6.13 -5.15
CA ILE A 29 -19.02 -5.26 -6.30
C ILE A 29 -20.04 -4.14 -6.37
N GLU A 30 -21.33 -4.48 -6.29
CA GLU A 30 -22.42 -3.49 -6.32
C GLU A 30 -22.26 -2.44 -5.21
N ALA A 31 -21.88 -2.86 -4.00
CA ALA A 31 -21.73 -1.97 -2.85
C ALA A 31 -20.53 -1.01 -2.97
N GLY A 32 -19.40 -1.44 -3.55
CA GLY A 32 -18.15 -0.68 -3.48
C GLY A 32 -17.67 -0.02 -4.78
N TRP A 33 -18.27 -0.35 -5.93
CA TRP A 33 -17.75 0.07 -7.24
C TRP A 33 -18.66 1.08 -7.96
N GLY A 34 -19.71 1.58 -7.29
CA GLY A 34 -20.68 2.51 -7.87
C GLY A 34 -20.14 3.91 -8.17
N GLU A 35 -19.57 4.60 -7.18
CA GLU A 35 -19.17 6.01 -7.33
C GLU A 35 -17.65 6.11 -7.56
N PRO A 36 -17.18 6.54 -8.75
CA PRO A 36 -15.77 6.86 -8.93
C PRO A 36 -15.38 8.03 -8.00
N PRO A 37 -14.14 8.05 -7.48
CA PRO A 37 -13.71 9.17 -6.64
C PRO A 37 -13.86 10.49 -7.40
N LEU A 38 -14.41 11.51 -6.74
CA LEU A 38 -14.54 12.84 -7.30
C LEU A 38 -13.20 13.28 -7.89
N SER A 39 -13.22 13.74 -9.14
CA SER A 39 -12.03 14.29 -9.77
C SER A 39 -11.46 15.39 -8.88
N PRO A 40 -10.16 15.35 -8.52
CA PRO A 40 -9.58 16.37 -7.67
C PRO A 40 -9.77 17.74 -8.33
N ALA A 41 -10.08 18.73 -7.50
CA ALA A 41 -10.21 20.10 -7.97
C ALA A 41 -8.93 20.51 -8.74
N PRO A 42 -9.07 21.32 -9.81
CA PRO A 42 -7.91 21.86 -10.51
C PRO A 42 -6.96 22.53 -9.51
N ARG A 43 -5.67 22.22 -9.59
CA ARG A 43 -4.68 22.89 -8.75
C ARG A 43 -4.73 24.39 -9.06
N LEU A 44 -4.80 25.21 -8.03
CA LEU A 44 -4.70 26.66 -8.20
C LEU A 44 -3.35 26.98 -8.87
N PRO A 45 -3.31 27.99 -9.77
CA PRO A 45 -2.07 28.44 -10.36
C PRO A 45 -1.09 28.85 -9.26
N VAL A 46 0.13 28.33 -9.32
CA VAL A 46 1.20 28.73 -8.39
C VAL A 46 1.50 30.20 -8.68
N PRO A 47 1.45 31.10 -7.68
CA PRO A 47 1.80 32.49 -7.89
C PRO A 47 3.24 32.57 -8.43
N SER A 48 3.41 33.30 -9.54
CA SER A 48 4.72 33.58 -10.11
C SER A 48 5.57 34.29 -9.05
N THR A 49 6.47 33.56 -8.40
CA THR A 49 7.47 34.20 -7.56
C THR A 49 8.38 35.04 -8.46
N PRO A 50 8.78 36.25 -8.05
CA PRO A 50 9.75 37.02 -8.80
C PRO A 50 11.00 36.15 -8.95
N TYR A 51 11.44 35.99 -10.21
CA TYR A 51 12.61 35.22 -10.60
C TYR A 51 13.78 35.53 -9.66
N ARG A 52 14.14 34.58 -8.79
CA ARG A 52 15.33 34.71 -7.96
C ARG A 52 16.50 34.29 -8.83
N ASP A 53 17.36 35.24 -9.19
CA ASP A 53 18.57 35.00 -9.97
C ASP A 53 19.34 33.82 -9.37
N THR A 54 19.42 32.70 -10.10
CA THR A 54 20.11 31.49 -9.69
C THR A 54 21.62 31.61 -9.84
N ARG A 55 22.21 32.80 -9.64
CA ARG A 55 23.64 32.97 -9.39
C ARG A 55 23.99 32.32 -8.05
N ARG A 56 24.00 31.00 -8.11
CA ARG A 56 24.51 30.06 -7.14
C ARG A 56 25.95 30.47 -6.81
N PRO A 57 26.29 30.85 -5.57
CA PRO A 57 27.67 30.72 -5.13
C PRO A 57 28.02 29.23 -5.27
N SER A 58 29.08 28.93 -6.00
CA SER A 58 29.62 27.58 -6.16
C SER A 58 30.20 27.06 -4.83
N GLY A 59 29.34 26.89 -3.83
CA GLY A 59 29.63 26.18 -2.59
C GLY A 59 28.76 24.94 -2.59
N GLN A 60 29.31 23.81 -3.01
CA GLN A 60 28.67 22.51 -2.85
C GLN A 60 28.60 22.17 -1.36
N ALA A 61 27.62 22.72 -0.64
CA ALA A 61 27.12 22.05 0.55
C ALA A 61 26.32 20.83 0.05
N ARG A 62 27.00 19.70 -0.11
CA ARG A 62 26.35 18.40 -0.30
C ARG A 62 25.61 18.12 1.01
N VAL A 63 24.35 18.51 1.07
CA VAL A 63 23.45 17.98 2.08
C VAL A 63 23.31 16.49 1.78
N PRO A 64 23.65 15.58 2.70
CA PRO A 64 23.35 14.17 2.49
C PRO A 64 21.83 14.08 2.37
N ILE A 65 21.35 13.65 1.20
CA ILE A 65 19.98 13.17 1.11
C ILE A 65 19.99 11.89 1.94
N ASP A 66 19.66 12.01 3.22
CA ASP A 66 19.28 10.86 4.02
C ASP A 66 17.96 10.35 3.43
N ARG A 67 18.10 9.60 2.34
CA ARG A 67 17.06 8.73 1.84
C ARG A 67 16.90 7.70 2.93
N THR A 68 16.06 8.01 3.90
CA THR A 68 15.24 7.00 4.57
C THR A 68 14.39 6.36 3.49
N ALA A 69 15.05 5.54 2.68
CA ALA A 69 14.47 4.61 1.75
C ALA A 69 13.48 3.84 2.62
N ARG A 70 12.19 4.02 2.31
CA ARG A 70 11.09 3.32 2.98
C ARG A 70 11.53 1.87 3.14
N GLN A 71 11.82 1.45 4.37
CA GLN A 71 12.21 0.08 4.67
C GLN A 71 11.01 -0.81 4.38
N ARG A 72 10.90 -1.25 3.13
CA ARG A 72 10.00 -2.32 2.73
C ARG A 72 10.74 -3.60 3.04
N SER A 73 10.40 -4.20 4.19
CA SER A 73 10.83 -5.48 4.75
C SER A 73 11.93 -5.44 5.84
N PRO A 74 11.78 -6.27 6.90
CA PRO A 74 12.82 -6.51 7.89
C PRO A 74 14.11 -7.06 7.26
N PRO A 75 15.29 -6.84 7.88
CA PRO A 75 16.55 -7.35 7.36
C PRO A 75 16.49 -8.87 7.22
N ALA A 76 16.79 -9.36 6.01
CA ALA A 76 16.91 -10.79 5.74
C ALA A 76 18.00 -11.38 6.65
N ARG A 77 17.64 -12.34 7.50
CA ARG A 77 18.62 -13.10 8.28
C ARG A 77 19.51 -13.87 7.30
N LYS A 78 20.83 -13.72 7.40
CA LYS A 78 21.76 -14.59 6.67
C LYS A 78 21.48 -16.03 7.07
N ALA A 79 21.27 -16.90 6.08
CA ALA A 79 21.19 -18.34 6.28
C ALA A 79 22.53 -18.82 6.87
N GLY A 80 22.57 -18.99 8.19
CA GLY A 80 23.79 -19.39 8.90
C GLY A 80 23.70 -19.29 10.42
N ASP A 81 22.96 -18.31 10.96
CA ASP A 81 22.91 -18.09 12.43
C ASP A 81 21.78 -18.84 13.15
N ALA A 82 21.10 -19.78 12.49
CA ALA A 82 19.96 -20.51 13.08
C ALA A 82 20.36 -21.70 13.97
N TRP A 83 21.65 -21.96 14.22
CA TRP A 83 22.10 -23.14 14.96
C TRP A 83 23.23 -22.81 15.95
N LYS A 84 22.88 -22.07 17.01
CA LYS A 84 23.50 -22.27 18.33
C LYS A 84 22.39 -22.37 19.37
N ARG A 85 22.13 -23.62 19.77
CA ARG A 85 21.48 -23.98 21.03
C ARG A 85 22.41 -23.65 22.18
#